data_AF-A0A1D3RQG1-F1
#
_entry.id   AF-A0A1D3RQG1-F1
#
_cell.length_a   1.000
_cell.length_b   1.000
_cell.length_c   1.000
_cell.angle_alpha   90.00
_cell.angle_beta   90.00
_cell.angle_gamma   90.00
#
_symmetry.space_group_name_H-M   'P 1'
#
loop_
_entity.id
_entity.type
_entity.pdbx_description
1 polymer ?
#
loop_
_entity_poly.entity_id
_entity_poly.type
_entity_poly.pdbx_seq_one_letter_code
_entity_poly.pdbx_strand_id
1 'polypeptide(L)'
;MLGDAKWAFDKVRATGRLSKMQVMEAEFQLAVCEGSDWFWWFGDYNPGQAVSSFEKQFRLNLANLYSILGEEVPAYLALSFTQGSGAPAMGGTMRKGVD
;
A
#
# COMPACT_ATOMS: atom_id res chain seq x y z
N MET A 1 6.49 3.33 -5.67
CA MET A 1 5.54 2.22 -5.46
C MET A 1 4.09 2.65 -5.62
N LEU A 2 3.49 3.42 -4.67
CA LEU A 2 2.08 3.86 -4.82
C LEU A 2 1.87 4.75 -6.05
N GLY A 3 2.78 5.71 -6.30
CA GLY A 3 2.71 6.56 -7.49
C GLY A 3 2.75 5.76 -8.80
N ASP A 4 3.58 4.71 -8.87
CA ASP A 4 3.67 3.83 -10.03
C ASP A 4 2.37 3.06 -10.25
N ALA A 5 1.75 2.57 -9.17
CA ALA A 5 0.48 1.86 -9.20
C ALA A 5 -0.67 2.79 -9.63
N LYS A 6 -0.71 4.03 -9.13
CA LYS A 6 -1.67 5.05 -9.55
C LYS A 6 -1.53 5.38 -11.03
N TRP A 7 -0.29 5.51 -11.51
CA TRP A 7 -0.03 5.78 -12.92
C TRP A 7 -0.44 4.62 -13.83
N ALA A 8 -0.18 3.37 -13.41
CA ALA A 8 -0.65 2.18 -14.10
C ALA A 8 -2.18 2.15 -14.18
N PHE A 9 -2.86 2.43 -13.07
CA PHE A 9 -4.32 2.57 -13.03
C PHE A 9 -4.83 3.61 -14.04
N ASP A 10 -4.28 4.83 -14.02
CA ASP A 10 -4.71 5.92 -14.91
C ASP A 10 -4.53 5.56 -16.39
N LYS A 11 -3.38 4.95 -16.72
CA LYS A 11 -3.10 4.47 -18.08
C LYS A 11 -4.10 3.42 -18.54
N VAL A 12 -4.32 2.38 -17.73
CA VAL A 12 -5.24 1.29 -18.08
C VAL A 12 -6.66 1.81 -18.20
N ARG A 13 -7.10 2.68 -17.28
CA ARG A 13 -8.42 3.31 -17.32
C ARG A 13 -8.62 4.13 -18.60
N ALA A 14 -7.60 4.87 -19.04
CA ALA A 14 -7.65 5.65 -20.27
C ALA A 14 -7.81 4.79 -21.54
N THR A 15 -7.39 3.52 -21.52
CA THR A 15 -7.59 2.61 -22.67
C THR A 15 -9.04 2.18 -22.87
N GLY A 16 -9.87 2.27 -21.83
CA GLY A 16 -11.25 1.76 -21.87
C GLY A 16 -11.39 0.24 -21.95
N ARG A 17 -10.30 -0.52 -21.79
CA ARG A 17 -10.29 -1.99 -21.95
C ARG A 17 -10.93 -2.76 -20.78
N LEU A 18 -11.17 -2.10 -19.66
CA LEU A 18 -11.77 -2.70 -18.46
C LEU A 18 -13.30 -2.65 -18.56
N SER A 19 -13.96 -3.74 -18.15
CA SER A 19 -15.41 -3.73 -17.93
C SER A 19 -15.78 -2.77 -16.78
N LYS A 20 -17.04 -2.34 -16.72
CA LYS A 20 -17.54 -1.49 -15.63
C LYS A 20 -17.25 -2.09 -14.24
N MET A 21 -17.41 -3.40 -14.10
CA MET A 21 -17.15 -4.10 -12.85
C MET A 21 -15.65 -4.09 -12.49
N GLN A 22 -14.76 -4.29 -13.47
CA GLN A 22 -13.31 -4.19 -13.25
C GLN A 22 -12.87 -2.77 -12.90
N VAL A 23 -13.51 -1.74 -13.49
CA VAL A 23 -13.23 -0.35 -13.12
C VAL A 23 -13.60 -0.10 -11.67
N MET A 24 -14.79 -0.50 -11.23
CA MET A 24 -15.22 -0.35 -9.84
C MET A 24 -14.31 -1.09 -8.86
N GLU A 25 -13.90 -2.31 -9.19
CA GLU A 25 -12.97 -3.10 -8.38
C GLU A 25 -11.59 -2.44 -8.29
N ALA A 26 -11.07 -1.95 -9.42
CA ALA A 26 -9.79 -1.25 -9.45
C ALA A 26 -9.83 0.08 -8.68
N GLU A 27 -10.94 0.82 -8.76
CA GLU A 27 -11.14 2.06 -7.99
C GLU A 27 -11.19 1.78 -6.49
N PHE A 28 -11.90 0.73 -6.07
CA PHE A 28 -11.93 0.30 -4.66
C PHE A 28 -10.54 -0.12 -4.17
N GLN A 29 -9.84 -0.96 -4.93
CA GLN A 29 -8.50 -1.41 -4.57
C GLN A 29 -7.50 -0.25 -4.52
N LEU A 30 -7.60 0.72 -5.43
CA LEU A 30 -6.77 1.94 -5.38
C LEU A 30 -7.04 2.75 -4.11
N ALA A 31 -8.31 2.91 -3.71
CA ALA A 31 -8.66 3.59 -2.47
C ALA A 31 -8.07 2.90 -1.23
N VAL A 32 -8.04 1.55 -1.21
CA VAL A 32 -7.34 0.78 -0.16
C VAL A 32 -5.83 1.09 -0.17
N CYS A 33 -5.20 1.18 -1.34
CA CYS A 33 -3.78 1.50 -1.47
C CYS A 33 -3.43 2.94 -1.02
N GLU A 34 -4.36 3.88 -1.16
CA GLU A 34 -4.20 5.30 -0.79
C GLU A 34 -4.56 5.59 0.67
N GLY A 35 -4.95 4.59 1.44
CA GLY A 35 -5.25 4.72 2.87
C GLY A 35 -4.11 5.40 3.64
N SER A 36 -4.45 6.40 4.46
CA SER A 36 -3.45 7.16 5.22
C SER A 36 -2.71 6.30 6.26
N ASP A 37 -3.33 5.22 6.74
CA ASP A 37 -2.77 4.30 7.73
C ASP A 37 -1.39 3.77 7.31
N TRP A 38 -1.16 3.54 6.01
CA TRP A 38 0.14 3.07 5.51
C TRP A 38 1.28 4.02 5.85
N PHE A 39 1.02 5.33 5.90
CA PHE A 39 2.04 6.35 6.14
C PHE A 39 2.37 6.55 7.62
N TRP A 40 1.49 6.09 8.53
CA TRP A 40 1.72 6.15 9.97
C TRP A 40 2.41 4.89 10.52
N TRP A 41 2.23 3.75 9.86
CA TRP A 41 2.77 2.47 10.33
C TRP A 41 4.29 2.33 10.14
N PHE A 42 4.91 3.05 9.21
CA PHE A 42 6.35 2.93 8.94
C PHE A 42 7.25 3.80 9.83
N GLY A 43 6.69 4.44 10.87
CA GLY A 43 7.47 5.16 11.87
C GLY A 43 8.38 4.24 12.71
N ASP A 44 9.52 4.77 13.14
CA ASP A 44 10.52 4.14 14.01
C ASP A 44 10.01 3.83 15.44
N TYR A 45 8.83 4.34 15.79
CA TYR A 45 8.18 4.13 17.08
C TYR A 45 7.24 2.91 17.10
N ASN A 46 7.03 2.20 16.00
CA ASN A 46 6.14 1.02 15.98
C ASN A 46 6.92 -0.29 16.25
N PRO A 47 6.28 -1.32 16.83
CA PRO A 47 6.93 -2.62 17.03
C PRO A 47 7.37 -3.23 15.70
N GLY A 48 8.60 -3.72 15.60
CA GLY A 48 9.17 -4.21 14.34
C GLY A 48 8.34 -5.27 13.60
N GLN A 49 7.69 -6.19 14.34
CA GLN A 49 6.78 -7.18 13.75
C GLN A 49 5.51 -6.58 13.15
N ALA A 50 4.95 -5.55 13.80
CA ALA A 50 3.79 -4.84 13.27
C ALA A 50 4.19 -4.10 11.98
N VAL A 51 5.30 -3.36 12.01
CA VAL A 51 5.85 -2.67 10.82
C VAL A 51 6.02 -3.64 9.66
N SER A 52 6.64 -4.80 9.88
CA SER A 52 6.83 -5.81 8.83
C SER A 52 5.50 -6.37 8.28
N SER A 53 4.51 -6.57 9.14
CA SER A 53 3.20 -7.09 8.73
C SER A 53 2.43 -6.08 7.88
N PHE A 54 2.40 -4.81 8.30
CA PHE A 54 1.78 -3.72 7.54
C PHE A 54 2.54 -3.42 6.24
N GLU A 55 3.87 -3.52 6.24
CA GLU A 55 4.70 -3.38 5.04
C GLU A 55 4.35 -4.43 3.99
N LYS A 56 4.25 -5.69 4.42
CA LYS A 56 3.84 -6.80 3.56
C LYS A 56 2.41 -6.59 3.04
N GLN A 57 1.49 -6.19 3.90
CA GLN A 57 0.10 -5.96 3.50
C GLN A 57 -0.01 -4.83 2.47
N PHE A 58 0.73 -3.74 2.66
CA PHE A 58 0.78 -2.64 1.71
C PHE A 58 1.26 -3.09 0.33
N ARG A 59 2.35 -3.88 0.26
CA ARG A 59 2.84 -4.44 -1.01
C ARG A 59 1.84 -5.38 -1.67
N LEU A 60 1.16 -6.22 -0.88
CA LEU A 60 0.11 -7.11 -1.41
C LEU A 60 -1.06 -6.32 -2.00
N ASN A 61 -1.48 -5.22 -1.36
CA ASN A 61 -2.54 -4.36 -1.90
C ASN A 61 -2.14 -3.76 -3.25
N LEU A 62 -0.90 -3.30 -3.40
CA LEU A 62 -0.39 -2.81 -4.68
C LEU A 62 -0.35 -3.92 -5.73
N ALA A 63 0.15 -5.11 -5.39
CA ALA A 63 0.22 -6.25 -6.30
C ALA A 63 -1.18 -6.70 -6.78
N ASN A 64 -2.18 -6.68 -5.89
CA ASN A 64 -3.56 -6.98 -6.24
C ASN A 64 -4.13 -5.96 -7.24
N LEU A 65 -3.80 -4.67 -7.09
CA LEU A 65 -4.21 -3.65 -8.05
C LEU A 65 -3.67 -3.96 -9.45
N TYR A 66 -2.37 -4.28 -9.59
CA TYR A 66 -1.79 -4.70 -10.88
C TYR A 66 -2.52 -5.91 -11.47
N SER A 67 -2.86 -6.89 -10.63
CA SER A 67 -3.58 -8.10 -11.04
C SER A 67 -4.99 -7.78 -11.58
N ILE A 68 -5.75 -6.90 -10.90
CA ILE A 68 -7.07 -6.45 -11.35
C ILE A 68 -6.96 -5.67 -12.68
N LEU A 69 -5.93 -4.83 -12.81
CA LEU A 69 -5.65 -4.09 -14.03
C LEU A 69 -5.21 -5.03 -15.18
N GLY A 70 -4.82 -6.27 -14.89
CA GLY A 70 -4.26 -7.20 -15.87
C GLY A 70 -2.87 -6.77 -16.36
N GLU A 71 -2.12 -6.07 -15.52
CA GLU A 71 -0.74 -5.66 -15.76
C GLU A 71 0.22 -6.59 -15.01
N GLU A 72 1.46 -6.70 -15.49
CA GLU A 72 2.48 -7.48 -14.78
C GLU A 72 2.80 -6.84 -13.43
N VAL A 73 2.82 -7.64 -12.36
CA VAL A 73 3.16 -7.18 -11.02
C VAL A 73 4.66 -6.86 -10.97
N PRO A 74 5.06 -5.61 -10.64
CA PRO A 74 6.48 -5.27 -10.58
C PRO A 74 7.24 -6.11 -9.54
N ALA A 75 8.38 -6.70 -9.94
CA ALA A 75 9.16 -7.60 -9.10
C ALA A 75 9.61 -6.99 -7.76
N TYR A 76 9.81 -5.66 -7.70
CA TYR A 76 10.18 -4.98 -6.46
C TYR A 76 9.08 -5.08 -5.38
N LEU A 77 7.83 -5.34 -5.73
CA LEU A 77 6.74 -5.55 -4.76
C LEU A 77 6.88 -6.88 -4.00
N ALA A 78 7.75 -7.79 -4.45
CA ALA A 78 8.10 -8.98 -3.69
C ALA A 78 9.20 -8.72 -2.64
N LEU A 79 9.93 -7.61 -2.77
CA LEU A 79 11.05 -7.26 -1.90
C LEU A 79 10.57 -6.42 -0.73
N SER A 80 11.03 -6.75 0.48
CA SER A 80 10.75 -5.92 1.67
C SER A 80 11.63 -4.68 1.63
N PHE A 81 11.06 -3.50 1.92
CA PHE A 81 11.78 -2.22 1.86
C PHE A 81 11.90 -1.49 3.20
N THR A 82 11.33 -2.03 4.28
CA THR A 82 11.50 -1.49 5.64
C THR A 82 11.82 -2.61 6.64
N GLN A 83 12.59 -2.25 7.67
CA GLN A 83 12.82 -3.08 8.86
C GLN A 83 12.49 -2.19 10.06
N GLY A 84 11.42 -2.51 10.80
CA GLY A 84 11.05 -1.71 11.97
C GLY A 84 12.04 -1.93 13.12
N SER A 85 12.73 -0.88 13.54
CA SER A 85 13.72 -0.91 14.63
C SER A 85 13.18 -0.44 15.99
N GLY A 86 11.86 -0.22 16.11
CA GLY A 86 11.24 0.40 17.28
C GLY A 86 11.00 -0.55 18.45
N ALA A 87 11.24 -0.04 19.67
CA ALA A 87 10.83 -0.65 20.95
C ALA A 87 9.84 0.27 21.71
N PRO A 88 8.57 0.40 21.25
CA PRO A 88 7.63 1.31 21.88
C PRO A 88 7.19 0.88 23.29
N ALA A 89 7.15 1.84 24.20
CA ALA A 89 6.67 1.67 25.57
C ALA A 89 5.12 1.57 25.69
N MET A 90 4.38 2.04 24.68
CA MET A 90 2.92 1.93 24.60
C MET A 90 2.52 1.65 23.15
N GLY A 91 1.70 0.62 22.93
CA GLY A 91 1.26 0.16 21.61
C GLY A 91 0.94 1.31 20.67
N GLY A 92 1.57 1.30 19.50
CA GLY A 92 1.71 2.41 18.56
C GLY A 92 0.41 2.87 17.90
N THR A 93 -0.49 3.46 18.69
CA THR A 93 -1.80 3.91 18.18
C THR A 93 -1.87 5.42 17.93
N MET A 94 -1.03 6.28 18.56
CA MET A 94 -0.88 7.69 18.17
C MET A 94 0.43 8.32 18.72
N ARG A 95 1.08 9.16 17.91
CA ARG A 95 2.12 10.09 18.41
C ARG A 95 1.42 11.22 19.17
N LYS A 96 1.73 11.43 20.44
CA LYS A 96 1.27 12.64 21.14
C LYS A 96 1.94 13.87 20.50
N GLY A 97 1.15 14.91 20.22
CA GLY A 97 1.71 16.22 19.93
C GLY A 97 2.61 16.64 21.07
N VAL A 98 3.81 17.11 20.74
CA VAL A 98 4.67 17.82 21.68
C VAL A 98 4.38 19.31 21.49
N ASP A 99 3.92 19.97 22.55
CA ASP A 99 3.84 21.42 22.65
C ASP A 99 5.24 22.04 22.75
#